data_AF-A0A7J8U905-F1
#
_entry.id   AF-A0A7J8U905-F1
#
_cell.length_a   1.000
_cell.length_b   1.000
_cell.length_c   1.000
_cell.angle_alpha   90.00
_cell.angle_beta   90.00
_cell.angle_gamma   90.00
#
_symmetry.space_group_name_H-M   'P 1'
#
loop_
_entity.id
_entity.type
_entity.pdbx_description
1 polymer ?
#
loop_
_entity_poly.entity_id
_entity_poly.type
_entity_poly.pdbx_seq_one_letter_code
_entity_poly.pdbx_strand_id
1 'polypeptide(L)' 'MNSLVFHSKMWALMWVRYGWVKFNVSGLVNEDEVGCGGVLRDSDGVARVLFSGPVTAKDSITAELV' A
#
# COMPACT_ATOMS: atom_id res chain seq x y z
N MET A 1 19.07 10.96 -9.91
CA MET A 1 17.98 10.01 -9.63
C MET A 1 17.94 9.86 -8.13
N ASN A 2 17.14 10.68 -7.48
CA ASN A 2 17.02 10.75 -6.03
C ASN A 2 16.30 9.47 -5.59
N SER A 3 16.76 8.85 -4.50
CA SER A 3 16.37 7.49 -4.12
C SER A 3 14.89 7.42 -3.73
N LEU A 4 14.05 6.88 -4.59
CA LEU A 4 12.68 6.48 -4.23
C LEU A 4 12.77 5.23 -3.36
N VAL A 5 12.46 5.35 -2.07
CA VAL A 5 12.48 4.22 -1.14
C VAL A 5 11.06 3.70 -0.97
N PHE A 6 10.80 2.52 -1.54
CA PHE A 6 9.57 1.78 -1.31
C PHE A 6 9.75 0.84 -0.13
N HIS A 7 9.12 1.14 0.99
CA HIS A 7 8.86 0.13 2.00
C HIS A 7 7.56 -0.58 1.60
N SER A 8 7.58 -1.91 1.52
CA SER A 8 6.36 -2.68 1.31
C SER A 8 6.21 -3.63 2.48
N LYS A 9 5.07 -3.53 3.18
CA LYS A 9 4.76 -4.38 4.33
C LYS A 9 3.38 -4.99 4.10
N MET A 10 3.30 -6.31 4.15
CA MET A 10 2.01 -6.99 4.09
C MET A 10 1.24 -6.69 5.38
N TRP A 11 0.11 -5.99 5.27
CA TRP A 11 -0.58 -5.39 6.41
C TRP A 11 -1.70 -6.28 6.96
N ALA A 12 -2.47 -6.98 6.13
CA ALA A 12 -3.58 -7.79 6.63
C ALA A 12 -4.07 -8.88 5.67
N LEU A 13 -4.48 -10.01 6.24
CA LEU A 13 -5.45 -10.93 5.66
C LEU A 13 -6.82 -10.61 6.26
N MET A 14 -7.84 -10.37 5.43
CA MET A 14 -9.19 -10.02 5.90
C MET A 14 -10.21 -11.01 5.35
N TRP A 15 -11.14 -11.48 6.20
CA TRP A 15 -12.37 -12.15 5.71
C TRP A 15 -13.28 -11.09 5.15
N VAL A 16 -13.57 -11.16 3.87
CA VAL A 16 -14.68 -10.43 3.28
C VAL A 16 -15.77 -11.46 2.98
N ARG A 17 -17.04 -11.04 2.85
CA ARG A 17 -18.19 -11.94 2.64
C ARG A 17 -18.04 -13.02 1.55
N TYR A 18 -17.02 -12.93 0.68
CA TYR A 18 -16.74 -13.83 -0.43
C TYR A 18 -15.39 -14.56 -0.37
N GLY A 19 -14.61 -14.45 0.72
CA GLY A 19 -13.34 -15.16 0.85
C GLY A 19 -12.22 -14.35 1.50
N TRP A 20 -11.02 -14.97 1.54
CA TRP A 20 -9.80 -14.31 1.99
C TRP A 20 -9.32 -13.34 0.94
N VAL A 21 -9.04 -12.13 1.39
CA VAL A 21 -8.42 -11.10 0.57
C VAL A 21 -7.14 -10.66 1.27
N LYS A 22 -6.08 -10.49 0.48
CA LYS A 22 -4.78 -10.03 0.94
C LYS A 22 -4.56 -8.58 0.53
N PHE A 23 -4.21 -7.75 1.50
CA PHE A 23 -3.93 -6.33 1.28
C PHE A 23 -2.43 -6.06 1.43
N ASN A 24 -1.81 -5.63 0.33
CA ASN A 24 -0.44 -5.15 0.35
C ASN A 24 -0.45 -3.63 0.20
N VAL A 25 0.20 -2.92 1.12
CA VAL A 25 0.34 -1.46 1.11
C VAL A 25 1.82 -1.11 1.02
N SER A 26 2.12 -0.01 0.37
CA SER A 26 3.45 0.57 0.29
C SER A 26 3.36 2.09 0.34
N GLY A 27 4.19 2.69 1.18
CA GLY A 27 4.37 4.12 1.26
C GLY A 27 5.47 4.58 0.32
N LEU A 28 5.31 5.76 -0.23
CA LEU A 28 6.32 6.48 -0.99
C LEU A 28 6.63 7.79 -0.27
N VAL A 29 7.91 8.06 -0.06
CA VAL A 29 8.41 9.38 0.35
C VAL A 29 9.49 9.83 -0.62
N ASN A 30 9.35 11.06 -1.06
CA ASN A 30 10.34 11.84 -1.78
C ASN A 30 10.52 13.19 -1.05
N GLU A 31 11.51 13.99 -1.45
CA GLU A 31 11.87 15.26 -0.80
C GLU A 31 10.69 16.22 -0.63
N ASP A 32 9.73 16.21 -1.58
CA ASP A 32 8.56 17.10 -1.57
C ASP A 32 7.20 16.36 -1.65
N GLU A 33 7.21 15.04 -1.84
CA GLU A 33 5.99 14.27 -2.12
C GLU A 33 5.89 13.05 -1.23
N VAL A 34 4.71 12.85 -0.65
CA VAL A 34 4.39 11.65 0.11
C VAL A 34 3.14 11.03 -0.48
N GLY A 35 3.21 9.73 -0.74
CA GLY A 35 2.15 8.97 -1.37
C GLY A 35 1.98 7.61 -0.72
N CYS A 36 0.83 7.01 -0.96
CA CYS A 36 0.54 5.64 -0.56
C CYS A 36 -0.11 4.91 -1.73
N GLY A 37 0.12 3.62 -1.81
CA GLY A 37 -0.58 2.76 -2.75
C GLY A 37 -0.59 1.33 -2.29
N GLY A 38 -1.35 0.51 -2.98
CA GLY A 38 -1.47 -0.88 -2.62
C GLY A 38 -2.28 -1.69 -3.60
N VAL A 39 -2.27 -2.99 -3.38
CA VAL A 39 -2.97 -3.96 -4.21
C VAL A 39 -3.79 -4.90 -3.35
N LEU A 40 -5.03 -5.09 -3.76
CA LEU A 40 -5.97 -6.03 -3.19
C LEU A 40 -5.89 -7.33 -4.01
N ARG A 41 -5.58 -8.45 -3.37
CA ARG A 41 -5.48 -9.76 -4.03
C ARG A 41 -6.52 -10.73 -3.50
N ASP A 42 -7.09 -11.54 -4.38
CA ASP A 42 -7.93 -12.66 -3.95
C ASP A 42 -7.08 -13.82 -3.37
N SER A 43 -7.75 -14.89 -2.96
CA SER A 43 -7.13 -16.07 -2.36
C SER A 43 -6.15 -16.79 -3.31
N ASP A 44 -6.32 -16.63 -4.62
CA ASP A 44 -5.43 -17.20 -5.64
C ASP A 44 -4.22 -16.29 -5.91
N GLY A 45 -4.17 -15.12 -5.23
CA GLY A 45 -3.10 -14.15 -5.35
C GLY A 45 -3.25 -13.19 -6.54
N VAL A 46 -4.38 -13.23 -7.25
CA VAL A 46 -4.67 -12.38 -8.41
C VAL A 46 -5.01 -10.98 -7.93
N ALA A 47 -4.37 -9.97 -8.52
CA ALA A 47 -4.67 -8.57 -8.23
C ALA A 47 -6.05 -8.21 -8.76
N ARG A 48 -6.94 -7.75 -7.86
CA ARG A 48 -8.32 -7.36 -8.18
C ARG A 48 -8.51 -5.86 -8.22
N VAL A 49 -7.77 -5.14 -7.37
CA VAL A 49 -7.83 -3.69 -7.27
C VAL A 49 -6.43 -3.15 -7.01
N LEU A 50 -6.07 -2.09 -7.72
CA LEU A 50 -4.91 -1.26 -7.44
C LEU A 50 -5.42 0.11 -7.00
N PHE A 51 -4.79 0.69 -5.99
CA PHE A 51 -5.06 2.06 -5.58
C PHE A 51 -3.75 2.80 -5.32
N SER A 52 -3.76 4.11 -5.56
CA SER A 52 -2.69 5.01 -5.21
C SER A 52 -3.25 6.40 -4.94
N GLY A 53 -2.57 7.17 -4.10
CA GLY A 53 -2.96 8.55 -3.83
C GLY A 53 -1.88 9.32 -3.08
N PRO A 54 -1.90 10.67 -3.17
CA PRO A 54 -1.10 11.51 -2.31
C PRO A 54 -1.59 11.37 -0.87
N VAL A 55 -0.67 11.52 0.07
CA VAL A 55 -1.00 11.43 1.50
C VAL A 55 -0.27 12.49 2.28
N THR A 56 -0.96 13.13 3.23
CA THR A 56 -0.34 14.10 4.14
C THR A 56 0.33 13.35 5.29
N ALA A 57 1.47 12.71 5.00
CA ALA A 57 2.28 12.01 5.98
C ALA A 57 3.70 12.62 6.04
N LYS A 58 4.39 12.46 7.18
CA LYS A 58 5.74 13.00 7.38
C LYS A 58 6.86 12.06 6.92
N ASP A 59 6.55 10.77 6.82
CA ASP A 59 7.48 9.70 6.45
C ASP A 59 6.69 8.52 5.84
N SER A 60 7.42 7.51 5.33
CA SER A 60 6.83 6.41 4.55
C SER A 60 6.06 5.44 5.44
N ILE A 61 6.48 5.29 6.69
CA ILE A 61 5.80 4.46 7.68
C ILE A 61 4.43 5.06 8.00
N THR A 62 4.38 6.38 8.16
CA THR A 62 3.12 7.11 8.37
C THR A 62 2.24 7.10 7.12
N ALA A 63 2.84 7.16 5.92
CA ALA A 63 2.12 7.04 4.65
C ALA A 63 1.43 5.67 4.49
N GLU A 64 2.02 4.61 5.04
CA GLU A 64 1.47 3.24 5.00
C GLU A 64 0.31 3.00 5.97
N LEU A 65 0.07 3.90 6.93
CA LEU A 65 -0.96 3.76 7.96
C LEU A 65 -2.30 4.43 7.60
N VAL A 66 -2.42 4.98 6.39
CA VAL A 66 -3.60 5.75 5.94
C VAL A 66 -4.72 4.87 5.42
#